data_AF-A0A965JAI7-F1
#
_entry.id   AF-A0A965JAI7-F1
#
_cell.length_a   1.000
_cell.length_b   1.000
_cell.length_c   1.000
_cell.angle_alpha   90.00
_cell.angle_beta   90.00
_cell.angle_gamma   90.00
#
_symmetry.space_group_name_H-M   'P 1'
#
loop_
_entity.id
_entity.type
_entity.pdbx_description
1 polymer ?
#
loop_
_entity_poly.entity_id
_entity_poly.type
_entity_poly.pdbx_seq_one_letter_code
_entity_poly.pdbx_strand_id
1 'polypeptide(L)'
;MYTFLECYLPPTTFDTKPEMDLKELNELFELNLSQEDKNRLAKIRTLIDVLNLRSYFTADRISPGGSVEPEEIGYCLEQQISYPLFVFDYIEKYKDINERIHHFRELLLTAYDWLVETTQGFLHDFFDYDRKVWITSMAYLSKKRERELKEDFDFLDPNDSLTILIQAQHESEHFEFPEGLEGIDLELDVAFRDPLKEIQMISRLRYNFCQTYLQTDPFTLDSLFAYYTQVWVLSDFYESQDQNLTKKGGDLLLKRIQEIK
;
A
#
# COMPACT_ATOMS: atom_id res chain seq x y z
N MET A 1 2.93 14.55 23.18
CA MET A 1 4.24 15.09 22.76
C MET A 1 5.24 13.96 22.88
N TYR A 2 5.79 13.49 21.76
CA TYR A 2 6.56 12.24 21.70
C TYR A 2 8.07 12.49 21.50
N THR A 3 8.58 13.57 22.08
CA THR A 3 9.94 14.08 21.83
C THR A 3 11.03 13.02 22.02
N PHE A 4 11.00 12.27 23.12
CA PHE A 4 12.03 11.25 23.39
C PHE A 4 11.95 10.06 22.45
N LEU A 5 10.75 9.67 22.04
CA LEU A 5 10.56 8.58 21.09
C LEU A 5 11.15 8.97 19.74
N GLU A 6 10.78 10.15 19.22
CA GLU A 6 11.28 10.61 17.92
C GLU A 6 12.80 10.83 17.90
N CYS A 7 13.39 11.34 19.00
CA CYS A 7 14.85 11.46 19.11
C CYS A 7 15.59 10.10 19.13
N TYR A 8 14.89 9.01 19.43
CA TYR A 8 15.47 7.65 19.42
C TYR A 8 15.39 6.99 18.04
N LEU A 9 14.55 7.51 17.13
CA LEU A 9 14.37 6.93 15.80
C LEU A 9 15.59 7.23 14.92
N PRO A 10 16.22 6.22 14.30
CA PRO A 10 17.32 6.44 13.39
C PRO A 10 16.86 7.19 12.13
N PRO A 11 17.68 8.05 11.52
CA PRO A 11 17.31 8.69 10.26
C PRO A 11 17.15 7.64 9.16
N THR A 12 16.13 7.82 8.30
CA THR A 12 15.96 6.99 7.10
C THR A 12 16.48 7.72 5.87
N THR A 13 16.90 6.96 4.86
CA THR A 13 17.12 7.47 3.49
C THR A 13 16.58 6.45 2.49
N PHE A 14 16.17 6.89 1.30
CA PHE A 14 15.70 5.95 0.29
C PHE A 14 16.82 5.08 -0.31
N ASP A 15 18.07 5.51 -0.16
CA ASP A 15 19.22 4.86 -0.80
C ASP A 15 19.83 3.74 0.07
N THR A 16 19.41 3.61 1.33
CA THR A 16 19.83 2.54 2.24
C THR A 16 18.65 1.81 2.89
N LYS A 17 18.82 0.51 3.16
CA LYS A 17 17.87 -0.26 3.97
C LYS A 17 17.70 0.42 5.35
N PRO A 18 16.47 0.51 5.91
CA PRO A 18 16.26 1.10 7.23
C PRO A 18 17.05 0.32 8.29
N GLU A 19 17.64 1.06 9.24
CA GLU A 19 18.42 0.47 10.34
C GLU A 19 17.54 -0.29 11.34
N MET A 20 16.31 0.19 11.54
CA MET A 20 15.29 -0.42 12.40
C MET A 20 14.22 -1.07 11.53
N ASP A 21 13.87 -2.32 11.83
CA ASP A 21 12.80 -3.01 11.13
C ASP A 21 11.41 -2.72 11.72
N LEU A 22 10.35 -3.12 11.01
CA LEU A 22 8.97 -2.90 11.46
C LEU A 22 8.62 -3.61 12.76
N LYS A 23 9.29 -4.74 13.08
CA LYS A 23 9.03 -5.47 14.31
C LYS A 23 9.60 -4.71 15.50
N GLU A 24 10.85 -4.28 15.42
CA GLU A 24 11.49 -3.43 16.43
C GLU A 24 10.71 -2.13 16.63
N LEU A 25 10.24 -1.52 15.54
CA LEU A 25 9.45 -0.29 15.59
C LEU A 25 8.08 -0.52 16.25
N ASN A 26 7.41 -1.64 15.94
CA ASN A 26 6.17 -2.03 16.60
C ASN A 26 6.37 -2.22 18.11
N GLU A 27 7.40 -2.94 18.54
CA GLU A 27 7.72 -3.14 19.96
C GLU A 27 7.96 -1.79 20.66
N LEU A 28 8.69 -0.88 20.00
CA LEU A 28 8.95 0.46 20.52
C LEU A 28 7.65 1.28 20.64
N PHE A 29 6.79 1.26 19.63
CA PHE A 29 5.53 2.00 19.63
C PHE A 29 4.54 1.41 20.64
N GLU A 30 4.53 0.09 20.83
CA GLU A 30 3.72 -0.58 21.85
C GLU A 30 4.07 -0.12 23.28
N LEU A 31 5.34 0.20 23.54
CA LEU A 31 5.77 0.67 24.86
C LEU A 31 5.50 2.16 25.10
N ASN A 32 5.40 2.96 24.03
CA ASN A 32 5.44 4.42 24.14
C ASN A 32 4.15 5.14 23.70
N LEU A 33 3.29 4.49 22.91
CA LEU A 33 2.03 5.07 22.44
C LEU A 33 0.88 4.80 23.41
N SER A 34 -0.08 5.73 23.48
CA SER A 34 -1.34 5.48 24.19
C SER A 34 -2.20 4.48 23.42
N GLN A 35 -3.20 3.87 24.06
CA GLN A 35 -4.09 2.93 23.38
C GLN A 35 -4.85 3.59 22.21
N GLU A 36 -5.21 4.87 22.34
CA GLU A 36 -5.86 5.62 21.27
C GLU A 36 -4.94 5.78 20.05
N ASP A 37 -3.67 6.13 20.29
CA ASP A 37 -2.68 6.29 19.22
C ASP A 37 -2.34 4.96 18.55
N LYS A 38 -2.27 3.87 19.32
CA LYS A 38 -2.11 2.51 18.77
C LYS A 38 -3.27 2.12 17.87
N ASN A 39 -4.50 2.48 18.25
CA ASN A 39 -5.67 2.23 17.40
C ASN A 39 -5.61 3.04 16.10
N ARG A 40 -5.00 4.23 16.11
CA ARG A 40 -4.72 5.00 14.89
C ARG A 40 -3.62 4.35 14.04
N LEU A 41 -2.52 3.91 14.65
CA LEU A 41 -1.44 3.17 13.97
C LEU A 41 -1.97 1.88 13.30
N ALA A 42 -2.93 1.20 13.92
CA ALA A 42 -3.57 0.00 13.39
C ALA A 42 -4.21 0.23 12.00
N LYS A 43 -4.50 1.47 11.61
CA LYS A 43 -4.98 1.81 10.27
C LYS A 43 -3.93 1.58 9.19
N ILE A 44 -2.66 1.92 9.45
CA ILE A 44 -1.55 1.57 8.54
C ILE A 44 -1.43 0.05 8.45
N ARG A 45 -1.47 -0.64 9.59
CA ARG A 45 -1.36 -2.10 9.64
C ARG A 45 -2.52 -2.78 8.90
N THR A 46 -3.73 -2.21 8.96
CA THR A 46 -4.89 -2.71 8.21
C THR A 46 -4.67 -2.62 6.69
N LEU A 47 -4.04 -1.54 6.19
CA LEU A 47 -3.67 -1.47 4.78
C LEU A 47 -2.68 -2.58 4.41
N ILE A 48 -1.67 -2.80 5.26
CA ILE A 48 -0.68 -3.88 5.08
C ILE A 48 -1.37 -5.24 5.08
N ASP A 49 -2.30 -5.49 6.00
CA ASP A 49 -3.09 -6.72 6.09
C ASP A 49 -3.91 -6.94 4.81
N VAL A 50 -4.57 -5.91 4.29
CA VAL A 50 -5.30 -5.99 3.01
C VAL A 50 -4.36 -6.32 1.85
N LEU A 51 -3.21 -5.65 1.75
CA LEU A 51 -2.20 -5.94 0.72
C LEU A 51 -1.68 -7.38 0.84
N ASN A 52 -1.47 -7.86 2.07
CA ASN A 52 -1.05 -9.22 2.37
C ASN A 52 -2.07 -10.28 1.93
N LEU A 53 -3.35 -9.95 1.80
CA LEU A 53 -4.33 -10.88 1.21
C LEU A 53 -4.01 -11.21 -0.24
N ARG A 54 -3.52 -10.26 -1.03
CA ARG A 54 -3.05 -10.55 -2.39
C ARG A 54 -1.89 -11.53 -2.35
N SER A 55 -0.88 -11.25 -1.53
CA SER A 55 0.26 -12.16 -1.35
C SER A 55 -0.21 -13.54 -0.89
N TYR A 56 -1.18 -13.61 0.00
CA TYR A 56 -1.78 -14.87 0.41
C TYR A 56 -2.44 -15.59 -0.78
N PHE A 57 -3.28 -14.93 -1.58
CA PHE A 57 -3.93 -15.56 -2.73
C PHE A 57 -2.94 -16.00 -3.82
N THR A 58 -1.90 -15.20 -4.06
CA THR A 58 -0.84 -15.52 -5.02
C THR A 58 0.31 -16.31 -4.39
N ALA A 59 0.13 -16.83 -3.17
CA ALA A 59 1.16 -17.47 -2.33
C ALA A 59 2.56 -16.83 -2.43
N ASP A 60 2.57 -15.51 -2.56
CA ASP A 60 3.76 -14.69 -2.57
C ASP A 60 4.16 -14.36 -1.13
N ARG A 61 5.27 -13.66 -0.99
CA ARG A 61 5.79 -13.17 0.27
C ARG A 61 4.77 -12.25 0.95
N ILE A 62 4.50 -12.54 2.21
CA ILE A 62 3.68 -11.70 3.09
C ILE A 62 4.60 -10.66 3.74
N SER A 63 4.20 -9.40 3.67
CA SER A 63 4.95 -8.28 4.22
C SER A 63 4.85 -8.27 5.75
N PRO A 64 5.97 -8.15 6.48
CA PRO A 64 5.91 -7.97 7.93
C PRO A 64 5.28 -6.61 8.27
N GLY A 65 4.62 -6.49 9.42
CA GLY A 65 4.05 -5.23 9.91
C GLY A 65 2.53 -5.15 9.92
N GLY A 66 1.85 -6.13 9.32
CA GLY A 66 0.41 -6.33 9.49
C GLY A 66 0.00 -6.58 10.96
N SER A 67 -1.30 -6.62 11.19
CA SER A 67 -1.90 -7.06 12.46
C SER A 67 -2.11 -8.56 12.52
N VAL A 68 -2.12 -9.22 11.35
CA VAL A 68 -2.35 -10.66 11.23
C VAL A 68 -1.04 -11.36 10.86
N GLU A 69 -0.66 -12.36 11.64
CA GLU A 69 0.51 -13.18 11.34
C GLU A 69 0.27 -14.03 10.07
N PRO A 70 1.31 -14.31 9.26
CA PRO A 70 1.18 -15.04 8.01
C PRO A 70 0.44 -16.39 8.13
N GLU A 71 0.68 -17.11 9.23
CA GLU A 71 0.07 -18.42 9.51
C GLU A 71 -1.40 -18.31 9.92
N GLU A 72 -1.84 -17.15 10.39
CA GLU A 72 -3.19 -16.92 10.92
C GLU A 72 -4.17 -16.39 9.86
N ILE A 73 -3.68 -15.90 8.71
CA ILE A 73 -4.53 -15.31 7.66
C ILE A 73 -5.70 -16.23 7.29
N GLY A 74 -5.44 -17.52 7.07
CA GLY A 74 -6.49 -18.49 6.71
C GLY A 74 -7.56 -18.61 7.80
N TYR A 75 -7.14 -18.74 9.05
CA TYR A 75 -8.04 -18.81 10.20
C TYR A 75 -8.87 -17.54 10.36
N CYS A 76 -8.24 -16.37 10.23
CA CYS A 76 -8.93 -15.08 10.32
C CYS A 76 -10.01 -14.91 9.23
N LEU A 77 -9.73 -15.35 8.00
CA LEU A 77 -10.71 -15.33 6.91
C LEU A 77 -11.87 -16.30 7.15
N GLU A 78 -11.59 -17.51 7.65
CA GLU A 78 -12.62 -18.51 7.96
C GLU A 78 -13.53 -18.09 9.10
N GLN A 79 -12.97 -17.53 10.16
CA GLN A 79 -13.71 -17.10 11.35
C GLN A 79 -14.30 -15.69 11.22
N GLN A 80 -14.00 -14.98 10.13
CA GLN A 80 -14.39 -13.59 9.90
C GLN A 80 -13.94 -12.64 11.02
N ILE A 81 -12.67 -12.74 11.40
CA ILE A 81 -12.05 -11.91 12.46
C ILE A 81 -10.81 -11.18 11.93
N SER A 82 -10.36 -10.17 12.69
CA SER A 82 -9.13 -9.40 12.46
C SER A 82 -9.08 -8.51 11.20
N TYR A 83 -10.05 -8.63 10.28
CA TYR A 83 -10.19 -7.76 9.11
C TYR A 83 -11.48 -6.92 9.18
N PRO A 84 -11.53 -5.77 8.47
CA PRO A 84 -12.76 -5.02 8.27
C PRO A 84 -13.83 -5.83 7.52
N LEU A 85 -15.11 -5.52 7.75
CA LEU A 85 -16.25 -6.25 7.16
C LEU A 85 -16.21 -6.34 5.64
N PHE A 86 -15.77 -5.28 4.95
CA PHE A 86 -15.67 -5.26 3.49
C PHE A 86 -14.74 -6.34 2.93
N VAL A 87 -13.78 -6.83 3.72
CA VAL A 87 -12.91 -7.95 3.33
C VAL A 87 -13.73 -9.23 3.25
N PHE A 88 -14.63 -9.47 4.20
CA PHE A 88 -15.47 -10.66 4.20
C PHE A 88 -16.53 -10.60 3.10
N ASP A 89 -17.12 -9.43 2.86
CA ASP A 89 -18.03 -9.21 1.73
C ASP A 89 -17.35 -9.52 0.40
N TYR A 90 -16.09 -9.11 0.25
CA TYR A 90 -15.27 -9.44 -0.92
C TYR A 90 -15.01 -10.95 -1.08
N ILE A 91 -14.64 -11.63 0.01
CA ILE A 91 -14.38 -13.08 0.03
C ILE A 91 -15.66 -13.88 -0.23
N GLU A 92 -16.81 -13.35 0.20
CA GLU A 92 -18.11 -13.92 -0.08
C GLU A 92 -18.52 -13.72 -1.54
N LYS A 93 -18.26 -12.54 -2.11
CA LYS A 93 -18.55 -12.21 -3.52
C LYS A 93 -17.72 -13.05 -4.49
N TYR A 94 -16.43 -13.20 -4.23
CA TYR A 94 -15.48 -13.92 -5.10
C TYR A 94 -15.06 -15.25 -4.48
N LYS A 95 -15.66 -16.35 -4.95
CA LYS A 95 -15.49 -17.67 -4.33
C LYS A 95 -14.18 -18.33 -4.73
N ASP A 96 -13.78 -18.18 -5.99
CA ASP A 96 -12.55 -18.78 -6.51
C ASP A 96 -11.32 -17.88 -6.26
N ILE A 97 -10.14 -18.51 -6.11
CA ILE A 97 -8.90 -17.79 -5.89
C ILE A 97 -8.51 -16.92 -7.10
N ASN A 98 -8.80 -17.35 -8.33
CA ASN A 98 -8.50 -16.57 -9.52
C ASN A 98 -9.41 -15.34 -9.63
N GLU A 99 -10.69 -15.48 -9.27
CA GLU A 99 -11.60 -14.34 -9.15
C GLU A 99 -11.09 -13.34 -8.10
N ARG A 100 -10.67 -13.83 -6.92
CA ARG A 100 -10.09 -12.97 -5.87
C ARG A 100 -8.80 -12.28 -6.26
N ILE A 101 -8.01 -12.86 -7.16
CA ILE A 101 -6.82 -12.19 -7.68
C ILE A 101 -7.21 -11.15 -8.73
N HIS A 102 -8.13 -11.50 -9.63
CA HIS A 102 -8.60 -10.64 -10.72
C HIS A 102 -9.28 -9.36 -10.19
N HIS A 103 -10.14 -9.51 -9.19
CA HIS A 103 -10.92 -8.42 -8.61
C HIS A 103 -10.23 -7.73 -7.43
N PHE A 104 -8.97 -8.04 -7.11
CA PHE A 104 -8.28 -7.50 -5.93
C PHE A 104 -8.22 -5.96 -5.91
N ARG A 105 -8.23 -5.33 -7.09
CA ARG A 105 -8.28 -3.87 -7.24
C ARG A 105 -9.53 -3.25 -6.60
N GLU A 106 -10.67 -3.94 -6.64
CA GLU A 106 -11.91 -3.51 -5.96
C GLU A 106 -11.74 -3.50 -4.44
N LEU A 107 -11.14 -4.56 -3.88
CA LEU A 107 -10.90 -4.65 -2.45
C LEU A 107 -9.94 -3.56 -1.97
N LEU A 108 -8.87 -3.33 -2.72
CA LEU A 108 -7.88 -2.32 -2.40
C LEU A 108 -8.48 -0.90 -2.47
N LEU A 109 -9.29 -0.61 -3.50
CA LEU A 109 -9.99 0.66 -3.61
C LEU A 109 -10.92 0.88 -2.40
N THR A 110 -11.74 -0.12 -2.08
CA THR A 110 -12.65 -0.08 -0.92
C THR A 110 -11.90 0.16 0.39
N ALA A 111 -10.72 -0.45 0.53
CA ALA A 111 -9.86 -0.24 1.70
C ALA A 111 -9.34 1.20 1.77
N TYR A 112 -8.89 1.79 0.66
CA TYR A 112 -8.47 3.20 0.64
C TYR A 112 -9.62 4.14 0.96
N ASP A 113 -10.79 3.96 0.34
CA ASP A 113 -11.95 4.81 0.59
C ASP A 113 -12.34 4.78 2.08
N TRP A 114 -12.40 3.57 2.68
CA TRP A 114 -12.64 3.42 4.11
C TRP A 114 -11.55 4.05 4.99
N LEU A 115 -10.27 3.89 4.61
CA LEU A 115 -9.15 4.46 5.36
C LEU A 115 -9.21 5.99 5.32
N VAL A 116 -9.43 6.59 4.15
CA VAL A 116 -9.57 8.05 3.98
C VAL A 116 -10.74 8.57 4.80
N GLU A 117 -11.91 7.93 4.74
CA GLU A 117 -13.11 8.33 5.49
C GLU A 117 -12.94 8.22 7.02
N THR A 118 -12.12 7.27 7.49
CA THR A 118 -12.01 6.96 8.93
C THR A 118 -10.72 7.45 9.58
N THR A 119 -9.93 8.25 8.88
CA THR A 119 -8.66 8.81 9.39
C THR A 119 -8.62 10.32 9.25
N GLN A 120 -7.64 10.95 9.89
CA GLN A 120 -7.42 12.40 9.91
C GLN A 120 -5.92 12.69 10.06
N GLY A 121 -5.52 13.94 9.74
CA GLY A 121 -4.12 14.37 9.75
C GLY A 121 -3.29 13.56 8.75
N PHE A 122 -2.02 13.30 9.07
CA PHE A 122 -1.10 12.57 8.20
C PHE A 122 -1.69 11.28 7.60
N LEU A 123 -2.42 10.48 8.38
CA LEU A 123 -2.96 9.21 7.89
C LEU A 123 -3.96 9.42 6.74
N HIS A 124 -4.85 10.40 6.88
CA HIS A 124 -5.82 10.73 5.84
C HIS A 124 -5.10 11.19 4.58
N ASP A 125 -4.20 12.15 4.74
CA ASP A 125 -3.48 12.76 3.64
C ASP A 125 -2.61 11.72 2.91
N PHE A 126 -1.98 10.80 3.65
CA PHE A 126 -1.20 9.71 3.08
C PHE A 126 -2.06 8.70 2.32
N PHE A 127 -3.19 8.25 2.88
CA PHE A 127 -4.03 7.27 2.18
C PHE A 127 -4.70 7.86 0.94
N ASP A 128 -5.12 9.12 0.98
CA ASP A 128 -5.63 9.83 -0.19
C ASP A 128 -4.53 10.00 -1.26
N TYR A 129 -3.33 10.44 -0.84
CA TYR A 129 -2.18 10.56 -1.74
C TYR A 129 -1.80 9.21 -2.37
N ASP A 130 -1.68 8.14 -1.59
CA ASP A 130 -1.26 6.84 -2.10
C ASP A 130 -2.29 6.24 -3.06
N ARG A 131 -3.59 6.41 -2.75
CA ARG A 131 -4.69 6.08 -3.66
C ARG A 131 -4.56 6.83 -4.99
N LYS A 132 -4.33 8.15 -4.95
CA LYS A 132 -4.13 8.99 -6.14
C LYS A 132 -2.92 8.55 -6.95
N VAL A 133 -1.78 8.29 -6.30
CA VAL A 133 -0.56 7.80 -6.97
C VAL A 133 -0.85 6.50 -7.69
N TRP A 134 -1.48 5.54 -7.01
CA TRP A 134 -1.79 4.22 -7.57
C TRP A 134 -2.68 4.31 -8.82
N ILE A 135 -3.84 4.97 -8.70
CA ILE A 135 -4.83 5.06 -9.78
C ILE A 135 -4.28 5.87 -10.96
N THR A 136 -3.64 7.02 -10.68
CA THR A 136 -3.12 7.90 -11.73
C THR A 136 -1.94 7.25 -12.47
N SER A 137 -1.04 6.59 -11.74
CA SER A 137 0.09 5.87 -12.36
C SER A 137 -0.41 4.73 -13.24
N MET A 138 -1.41 3.98 -12.79
CA MET A 138 -2.05 2.96 -13.63
C MET A 138 -2.63 3.57 -14.90
N ALA A 139 -3.36 4.69 -14.80
CA ALA A 139 -4.05 5.28 -15.95
C ALA A 139 -3.05 5.81 -16.98
N TYR A 140 -2.03 6.50 -16.50
CA TYR A 140 -0.94 7.00 -17.33
C TYR A 140 -0.20 5.85 -18.04
N LEU A 141 0.19 4.80 -17.30
CA LEU A 141 0.90 3.66 -17.85
C LEU A 141 0.04 2.85 -18.83
N SER A 142 -1.26 2.67 -18.57
CA SER A 142 -2.18 1.99 -19.48
C SER A 142 -2.36 2.76 -20.78
N LYS A 143 -2.53 4.09 -20.71
CA LYS A 143 -2.56 4.96 -21.90
C LYS A 143 -1.27 4.85 -22.71
N LYS A 144 -0.10 4.92 -22.06
CA LYS A 144 1.21 4.79 -22.72
C LYS A 144 1.46 3.39 -23.30
N ARG A 145 0.78 2.36 -22.80
CA ARG A 145 0.80 0.98 -23.31
C ARG A 145 -0.26 0.73 -24.39
N GLU A 146 -1.04 1.74 -24.77
CA GLU A 146 -2.16 1.61 -25.72
C GLU A 146 -3.17 0.53 -25.29
N ARG A 147 -3.40 0.40 -23.97
CA ARG A 147 -4.43 -0.50 -23.42
C ARG A 147 -5.74 0.24 -23.26
N GLU A 148 -6.85 -0.46 -23.48
CA GLU A 148 -8.18 0.09 -23.24
C GLU A 148 -8.38 0.33 -21.73
N LEU A 149 -8.64 1.59 -21.33
CA LEU A 149 -8.86 1.93 -19.92
C LEU A 149 -10.09 1.22 -19.35
N LYS A 150 -11.06 0.82 -20.19
CA LYS A 150 -12.29 0.21 -19.72
C LYS A 150 -12.07 -1.09 -18.94
N GLU A 151 -11.10 -1.92 -19.33
CA GLU A 151 -10.77 -3.18 -18.64
C GLU A 151 -9.92 -2.94 -17.38
N ASP A 152 -9.19 -1.83 -17.34
CA ASP A 152 -8.29 -1.49 -16.25
C ASP A 152 -8.94 -0.65 -15.14
N PHE A 153 -10.14 -0.10 -15.37
CA PHE A 153 -10.80 0.87 -14.49
C PHE A 153 -12.30 0.62 -14.28
N ASP A 154 -12.81 -0.57 -14.65
CA ASP A 154 -14.21 -0.96 -14.43
C ASP A 154 -14.62 -0.99 -12.95
N PHE A 155 -13.66 -1.16 -12.05
CA PHE A 155 -13.85 -1.17 -10.61
C PHE A 155 -13.97 0.21 -9.96
N LEU A 156 -13.67 1.30 -10.68
CA LEU A 156 -13.74 2.66 -10.14
C LEU A 156 -15.18 3.17 -10.06
N ASP A 157 -15.51 3.94 -9.02
CA ASP A 157 -16.80 4.67 -8.96
C ASP A 157 -16.83 5.76 -10.04
N PRO A 158 -17.79 5.73 -10.99
CA PRO A 158 -17.90 6.75 -12.04
C PRO A 158 -18.23 8.16 -11.51
N ASN A 159 -18.65 8.30 -10.25
CA ASN A 159 -18.94 9.59 -9.64
C ASN A 159 -17.76 10.17 -8.85
N ASP A 160 -16.68 9.40 -8.65
CA ASP A 160 -15.46 9.92 -8.03
C ASP A 160 -14.79 10.94 -8.97
N SER A 161 -14.47 12.11 -8.42
CA SER A 161 -13.73 13.17 -9.13
C SER A 161 -12.44 12.70 -9.81
N LEU A 162 -11.68 11.79 -9.19
CA LEU A 162 -10.45 11.25 -9.77
C LEU A 162 -10.76 10.35 -10.97
N THR A 163 -11.79 9.52 -10.86
CA THR A 163 -12.27 8.67 -11.96
C THR A 163 -12.75 9.52 -13.13
N ILE A 164 -13.57 10.55 -12.85
CA ILE A 164 -14.07 11.48 -13.87
C ILE A 164 -12.89 12.16 -14.58
N LEU A 165 -11.90 12.64 -13.83
CA LEU A 165 -10.70 13.26 -14.37
C LEU A 165 -9.93 12.30 -15.30
N ILE A 166 -9.70 11.06 -14.88
CA ILE A 166 -8.99 10.05 -15.68
C ILE A 166 -9.77 9.69 -16.95
N GLN A 167 -11.08 9.47 -16.83
CA GLN A 167 -11.94 9.11 -17.96
C GLN A 167 -12.02 10.24 -18.99
N ALA A 168 -12.09 11.51 -18.55
CA ALA A 168 -12.11 12.67 -19.44
C ALA A 168 -10.84 12.78 -20.32
N GLN A 169 -9.74 12.18 -19.88
CA GLN A 169 -8.45 12.24 -20.56
C GLN A 169 -8.15 11.05 -21.46
N HIS A 170 -9.07 10.09 -21.60
CA HIS A 170 -8.88 8.89 -22.43
C HIS A 170 -8.48 9.24 -23.87
N GLU A 171 -9.22 10.15 -24.49
CA GLU A 171 -9.01 10.59 -25.89
C GLU A 171 -8.06 11.79 -26.02
N SER A 172 -7.58 12.34 -24.90
CA SER A 172 -6.66 13.49 -24.94
C SER A 172 -5.28 13.05 -25.43
N GLU A 173 -4.58 13.89 -26.19
CA GLU A 173 -3.17 13.63 -26.54
C GLU A 173 -2.25 13.76 -25.32
N HIS A 174 -2.63 14.59 -24.36
CA HIS A 174 -1.87 14.85 -23.13
C HIS A 174 -2.56 14.22 -21.92
N PHE A 175 -1.76 13.77 -20.95
CA PHE A 175 -2.25 13.29 -19.67
C PHE A 175 -1.93 14.34 -18.60
N GLU A 176 -2.96 14.87 -17.97
CA GLU A 176 -2.95 15.82 -16.88
C GLU A 176 -3.05 15.08 -15.55
N PHE A 177 -2.07 15.31 -14.68
CA PHE A 177 -2.04 14.74 -13.35
C PHE A 177 -2.94 15.55 -12.40
N PRO A 178 -3.60 14.90 -11.42
CA PRO A 178 -4.38 15.59 -10.41
C PRO A 178 -3.48 16.44 -9.50
N GLU A 179 -4.11 17.33 -8.73
CA GLU A 179 -3.43 18.18 -7.76
C GLU A 179 -2.58 17.35 -6.78
N GLY A 180 -1.34 17.79 -6.56
CA GLY A 180 -0.36 17.14 -5.69
C GLY A 180 0.47 16.05 -6.37
N LEU A 181 0.20 15.74 -7.64
CA LEU A 181 0.98 14.80 -8.47
C LEU A 181 1.55 15.45 -9.74
N GLU A 182 1.71 16.77 -9.75
CA GLU A 182 2.26 17.48 -10.89
C GLU A 182 3.71 17.07 -11.15
N GLY A 183 4.03 16.76 -12.40
CA GLY A 183 5.41 16.48 -12.84
C GLY A 183 5.91 15.06 -12.57
N ILE A 184 5.08 14.14 -12.06
CA ILE A 184 5.46 12.72 -11.91
C ILE A 184 5.55 11.97 -13.25
N ASP A 185 5.09 12.59 -14.35
CA ASP A 185 5.19 12.07 -15.71
C ASP A 185 6.62 11.74 -16.11
N LEU A 186 7.57 12.62 -15.77
CA LEU A 186 8.99 12.40 -16.04
C LEU A 186 9.52 11.14 -15.34
N GLU A 187 9.10 10.90 -14.10
CA GLU A 187 9.52 9.72 -13.33
C GLU A 187 8.87 8.44 -13.87
N LEU A 188 7.58 8.49 -14.19
CA LEU A 188 6.84 7.42 -14.85
C LEU A 188 7.42 7.09 -16.24
N ASP A 189 7.88 8.10 -16.97
CA ASP A 189 8.50 7.95 -18.28
C ASP A 189 9.80 7.16 -18.22
N VAL A 190 10.65 7.46 -17.22
CA VAL A 190 11.91 6.77 -16.98
C VAL A 190 11.69 5.33 -16.50
N ALA A 191 10.65 5.10 -15.70
CA ALA A 191 10.30 3.79 -15.18
C ALA A 191 9.62 2.89 -16.23
N PHE A 192 9.03 3.47 -17.27
CA PHE A 192 8.20 2.78 -18.24
C PHE A 192 8.86 1.51 -18.82
N ARG A 193 8.12 0.39 -18.77
CA ARG A 193 8.52 -0.96 -19.25
C ARG A 193 9.57 -1.66 -18.38
N ASP A 194 9.93 -1.10 -17.25
CA ASP A 194 10.76 -1.76 -16.24
C ASP A 194 9.97 -1.85 -14.92
N PRO A 195 9.33 -3.00 -14.64
CA PRO A 195 8.51 -3.16 -13.43
C PRO A 195 9.25 -2.85 -12.13
N LEU A 196 10.56 -3.09 -12.06
CA LEU A 196 11.34 -2.78 -10.86
C LEU A 196 11.50 -1.28 -10.69
N LYS A 197 11.70 -0.53 -11.78
CA LYS A 197 11.72 0.93 -11.73
C LYS A 197 10.35 1.52 -11.46
N GLU A 198 9.27 0.91 -11.95
CA GLU A 198 7.89 1.32 -11.63
C GLU A 198 7.65 1.18 -10.12
N ILE A 199 8.04 0.06 -9.51
CA ILE A 199 7.98 -0.14 -8.05
C ILE A 199 8.88 0.87 -7.32
N GLN A 200 10.13 1.05 -7.76
CA GLN A 200 11.08 1.98 -7.13
C GLN A 200 10.55 3.42 -7.11
N MET A 201 9.99 3.88 -8.22
CA MET A 201 9.44 5.23 -8.35
C MET A 201 8.24 5.41 -7.43
N ILE A 202 7.28 4.48 -7.41
CA ILE A 202 6.11 4.55 -6.51
C ILE A 202 6.57 4.57 -5.05
N SER A 203 7.51 3.70 -4.66
CA SER A 203 8.07 3.71 -3.31
C SER A 203 8.77 5.03 -2.98
N ARG A 204 9.47 5.65 -3.94
CA ARG A 204 10.13 6.94 -3.75
C ARG A 204 9.13 8.08 -3.57
N LEU A 205 8.05 8.09 -4.35
CA LEU A 205 6.95 9.06 -4.19
C LEU A 205 6.31 8.97 -2.81
N ARG A 206 6.03 7.76 -2.31
CA ARG A 206 5.49 7.52 -0.95
C ARG A 206 6.47 7.99 0.13
N TYR A 207 7.75 7.65 -0.02
CA TYR A 207 8.79 8.03 0.91
C TYR A 207 8.94 9.55 1.02
N ASN A 208 8.97 10.24 -0.12
CA ASN A 208 9.08 11.70 -0.20
C ASN A 208 7.85 12.38 0.38
N PHE A 209 6.65 11.85 0.16
CA PHE A 209 5.45 12.37 0.81
C PHE A 209 5.60 12.33 2.34
N CYS A 210 6.03 11.19 2.89
CA CYS A 210 6.24 11.07 4.34
C CYS A 210 7.33 12.02 4.87
N GLN A 211 8.37 12.31 4.07
CA GLN A 211 9.44 13.26 4.46
C GLN A 211 8.90 14.66 4.74
N THR A 212 7.83 15.09 4.07
CA THR A 212 7.26 16.43 4.27
C THR A 212 6.77 16.61 5.72
N TYR A 213 6.04 15.64 6.28
CA TYR A 213 5.53 15.68 7.66
C TYR A 213 6.62 15.57 8.73
N LEU A 214 7.70 14.83 8.44
CA LEU A 214 8.86 14.77 9.34
C LEU A 214 9.57 16.12 9.46
N GLN A 215 9.51 16.94 8.41
CA GLN A 215 10.18 18.24 8.37
C GLN A 215 9.29 19.39 8.87
N THR A 216 7.98 19.34 8.58
CA THR A 216 7.06 20.41 8.95
C THR A 216 6.62 20.34 10.40
N ASP A 217 6.35 19.14 10.93
CA ASP A 217 5.68 18.95 12.22
C ASP A 217 6.40 17.92 13.12
N PRO A 218 7.68 18.18 13.49
CA PRO A 218 8.44 17.25 14.32
C PRO A 218 7.81 17.12 15.73
N PHE A 219 8.04 15.97 16.36
CA PHE A 219 7.57 15.59 17.70
C PHE A 219 6.05 15.44 17.86
N THR A 220 5.34 15.28 16.75
CA THR A 220 3.89 15.05 16.69
C THR A 220 3.58 13.56 16.53
N LEU A 221 2.30 13.18 16.65
CA LEU A 221 1.92 11.81 16.31
C LEU A 221 1.99 11.57 14.79
N ASP A 222 1.70 12.62 14.02
CA ASP A 222 1.71 12.59 12.56
C ASP A 222 3.13 12.38 12.03
N SER A 223 4.16 12.99 12.63
CA SER A 223 5.57 12.68 12.32
C SER A 223 5.94 11.23 12.64
N LEU A 224 5.47 10.67 13.76
CA LEU A 224 5.70 9.27 14.09
C LEU A 224 5.04 8.31 13.10
N PHE A 225 3.82 8.61 12.66
CA PHE A 225 3.14 7.82 11.64
C PHE A 225 3.83 7.95 10.28
N ALA A 226 4.29 9.14 9.91
CA ALA A 226 5.09 9.34 8.71
C ALA A 226 6.39 8.53 8.75
N TYR A 227 7.08 8.52 9.89
CA TYR A 227 8.26 7.69 10.08
C TYR A 227 7.95 6.19 9.94
N TYR A 228 6.89 5.72 10.59
CA TYR A 228 6.46 4.31 10.50
C TYR A 228 6.18 3.91 9.05
N THR A 229 5.44 4.74 8.32
CA THR A 229 5.14 4.53 6.91
C THR A 229 6.40 4.53 6.06
N GLN A 230 7.39 5.38 6.33
CA GLN A 230 8.69 5.31 5.63
C GLN A 230 9.42 3.99 5.87
N VAL A 231 9.50 3.54 7.12
CA VAL A 231 10.14 2.25 7.44
C VAL A 231 9.42 1.12 6.71
N TRP A 232 8.09 1.14 6.66
CA TRP A 232 7.31 0.18 5.89
C TRP A 232 7.61 0.23 4.39
N VAL A 233 7.51 1.39 3.76
CA VAL A 233 7.76 1.59 2.33
C VAL A 233 9.17 1.13 1.94
N LEU A 234 10.18 1.47 2.76
CA LEU A 234 11.55 1.04 2.51
C LEU A 234 11.72 -0.46 2.72
N SER A 235 11.13 -1.02 3.78
CA SER A 235 11.22 -2.46 4.06
C SER A 235 10.63 -3.25 2.90
N ASP A 236 9.42 -2.91 2.46
CA ASP A 236 8.76 -3.55 1.32
C ASP A 236 9.58 -3.41 0.03
N PHE A 237 10.10 -2.21 -0.25
CA PHE A 237 10.95 -1.97 -1.42
C PHE A 237 12.23 -2.84 -1.39
N TYR A 238 13.03 -2.79 -0.33
CA TYR A 238 14.29 -3.53 -0.28
C TYR A 238 14.09 -5.05 -0.30
N GLU A 239 13.03 -5.51 0.34
CA GLU A 239 12.72 -6.93 0.34
C GLU A 239 12.16 -7.41 -1.02
N SER A 240 11.48 -6.55 -1.79
CA SER A 240 11.08 -6.85 -3.18
C SER A 240 12.28 -7.11 -4.11
N GLN A 241 13.45 -6.58 -3.75
CA GLN A 241 14.70 -6.78 -4.50
C GLN A 241 15.46 -8.04 -4.07
N ASP A 242 15.08 -8.69 -2.97
CA ASP A 242 15.76 -9.88 -2.46
C ASP A 242 15.31 -11.15 -3.20
N GLN A 243 16.16 -11.59 -4.13
CA GLN A 243 15.92 -12.77 -4.97
C GLN A 243 15.67 -14.07 -4.17
N ASN A 244 16.22 -14.19 -2.95
CA ASN A 244 16.00 -15.39 -2.13
C ASN A 244 14.57 -15.43 -1.58
N LEU A 245 14.05 -14.26 -1.20
CA LEU A 245 12.67 -14.13 -0.71
C LEU A 245 11.67 -14.33 -1.85
N THR A 246 11.94 -13.81 -3.05
CA THR A 246 11.12 -14.06 -4.25
C THR A 246 11.03 -15.54 -4.58
N LYS A 247 12.15 -16.27 -4.48
CA LYS A 247 12.18 -17.73 -4.72
C LYS A 247 11.33 -18.51 -3.72
N LYS A 248 11.37 -18.11 -2.44
CA LYS A 248 10.57 -18.72 -1.37
C LYS A 248 9.06 -18.55 -1.60
N GLY A 249 8.62 -17.39 -2.12
CA GLY A 249 7.23 -17.17 -2.57
C GLY A 249 6.83 -18.13 -3.70
N GLY A 250 7.69 -18.28 -4.71
CA GLY A 250 7.48 -19.25 -5.80
C GLY A 250 7.31 -20.70 -5.32
N ASP A 251 8.09 -21.13 -4.31
CA ASP A 251 7.99 -22.47 -3.74
C ASP A 251 6.68 -22.68 -2.95
N LEU A 252 6.17 -21.65 -2.26
CA LEU A 252 4.89 -21.67 -1.55
C LEU A 252 3.70 -21.78 -2.52
N LEU A 253 3.75 -21.09 -3.66
CA LEU A 253 2.79 -21.21 -4.76
C LEU A 253 2.67 -22.65 -5.24
N LEU A 254 3.80 -23.30 -5.52
CA LEU A 254 3.82 -24.68 -5.99
C LEU A 254 3.21 -25.64 -4.97
N LYS A 255 3.48 -25.42 -3.68
CA LYS A 255 2.88 -26.23 -2.60
C LYS A 255 1.37 -26.07 -2.54
N ARG A 256 0.83 -24.85 -2.62
CA ARG A 256 -0.63 -24.61 -2.60
C ARG A 256 -1.35 -25.17 -3.82
N ILE A 257 -0.75 -25.06 -5.00
CA ILE A 257 -1.31 -25.67 -6.23
C ILE A 257 -1.43 -27.20 -6.09
N GLN A 258 -0.54 -27.83 -5.31
CA GLN A 258 -0.61 -29.27 -5.02
C GLN A 258 -1.67 -29.62 -3.96
N GLU A 259 -2.00 -28.70 -3.04
CA GLU A 259 -3.02 -28.89 -1.99
C GLU A 259 -4.46 -28.66 -2.49
N ILE A 260 -4.64 -27.92 -3.60
CA ILE A 260 -5.95 -27.62 -4.21
C ILE A 260 -6.38 -28.70 -5.24
N LYS A 261 -5.51 -29.67 -5.57
CA LYS A 261 -5.82 -30.81 -6.46
C LYS A 261 -6.16 -32.07 -5.68
#